data_AF-A0A5B7DJD2-F1
#
_entry.id   AF-A0A5B7DJD2-F1
#
_cell.length_a   1.000
_cell.length_b   1.000
_cell.length_c   1.000
_cell.angle_alpha   90.00
_cell.angle_beta   90.00
_cell.angle_gamma   90.00
#
_symmetry.space_group_name_H-M   'P 1'
#
loop_
_entity.id
_entity.type
_entity.pdbx_description
1 polymer ?
#
loop_
_entity_poly.entity_id
_entity_poly.type
_entity_poly.pdbx_seq_one_letter_code
_entity_poly.pdbx_strand_id
1 'polypeptide(L)'
;MSLDLVEQHLSLESNGQFRFTPPTHTFLAFRTAIREYRKEGGLEGRAARYRENQRLLLDGMARLGYRRLVHPQHASYIITAFLNPTHANFDFKIFYTKLTEKGEQTGELKGREGLPKF
;
A
#
# COMPACT_ATOMS: atom_id res chain seq x y z
N MET A 1 12.81 -16.10 -21.46
CA MET A 1 12.07 -15.87 -20.20
C MET A 1 12.26 -14.42 -19.77
N SER A 2 11.20 -13.63 -19.67
CA SER A 2 11.24 -12.20 -19.28
C SER A 2 11.37 -11.97 -17.76
N LEU A 3 11.50 -13.02 -16.97
CA LEU A 3 11.61 -12.99 -15.49
C LEU A 3 13.06 -13.09 -14.98
N ASP A 4 14.05 -13.23 -15.86
CA ASP A 4 15.45 -13.18 -15.46
C ASP A 4 15.91 -11.72 -15.33
N LEU A 5 15.75 -11.19 -14.11
CA LEU A 5 16.09 -9.81 -13.77
C LEU A 5 17.60 -9.56 -13.81
N VAL A 6 18.42 -10.58 -13.55
CA VAL A 6 19.88 -10.45 -13.54
C VAL A 6 20.38 -10.25 -14.96
N GLU A 7 19.97 -11.13 -15.88
CA GLU A 7 20.35 -11.03 -17.29
C GLU A 7 19.73 -9.77 -17.94
N GLN A 8 18.53 -9.36 -17.53
CA GLN A 8 17.94 -8.08 -17.94
C GLN A 8 18.76 -6.87 -17.47
N HIS A 9 19.25 -6.88 -16.23
CA HIS A 9 20.10 -5.81 -15.70
C HIS A 9 21.45 -5.76 -16.42
N LEU A 10 22.12 -6.91 -16.58
CA LEU A 10 23.41 -6.99 -17.27
C LEU A 10 23.32 -6.51 -18.72
N SER A 11 22.28 -6.91 -19.45
CA SER A 11 22.02 -6.40 -20.80
C SER A 11 21.87 -4.87 -20.81
N LEU A 12 21.07 -4.32 -19.89
CA LEU A 12 20.85 -2.88 -19.80
C LEU A 12 22.15 -2.11 -19.50
N GLU A 13 22.99 -2.61 -18.59
CA GLU A 13 24.29 -1.99 -18.27
C GLU A 13 25.26 -2.07 -19.46
N SER A 14 25.21 -3.17 -20.24
CA SER A 14 26.13 -3.39 -21.36
C SER A 14 25.89 -2.47 -22.56
N ASN A 15 24.63 -2.17 -22.90
CA ASN A 15 24.28 -1.47 -24.14
C ASN A 15 23.14 -0.45 -23.99
N GLY A 16 22.62 -0.24 -22.79
CA GLY A 16 21.54 0.70 -22.50
C GLY A 16 20.15 0.27 -22.98
N GLN A 17 19.99 -0.97 -23.47
CA GLN A 17 18.74 -1.45 -24.04
C GLN A 17 18.08 -2.52 -23.18
N PHE A 18 16.75 -2.58 -23.29
CA PHE A 18 16.00 -3.70 -22.74
C PHE A 18 16.18 -4.93 -23.63
N ARG A 19 16.18 -6.13 -23.01
CA ARG A 19 16.22 -7.38 -23.78
C ARG A 19 14.99 -7.59 -24.64
N PHE A 20 13.87 -6.96 -24.26
CA PHE A 20 12.57 -7.02 -24.92
C PHE A 20 11.96 -5.63 -25.02
N THR A 21 10.82 -5.51 -25.71
CA THR A 21 10.08 -4.26 -25.83
C THR A 21 9.81 -3.65 -24.45
N PRO A 22 10.35 -2.46 -24.14
CA PRO A 22 10.15 -1.84 -22.85
C PRO A 22 8.72 -1.29 -22.70
N PRO A 23 8.20 -1.21 -21.46
CA PRO A 23 6.94 -0.51 -21.16
C PRO A 23 7.12 1.01 -21.20
N THR A 24 7.39 1.56 -22.40
CA THR A 24 7.75 2.97 -22.64
C THR A 24 6.82 3.96 -21.93
N HIS A 25 5.51 3.75 -22.01
CA HIS A 25 4.50 4.59 -21.36
C HIS A 25 4.63 4.60 -19.83
N THR A 26 4.92 3.43 -19.22
CA THR A 26 5.13 3.34 -17.76
C THR A 26 6.39 4.08 -17.34
N PHE A 27 7.47 4.01 -18.14
CA PHE A 27 8.68 4.79 -17.84
C PHE A 27 8.46 6.30 -17.95
N LEU A 28 7.69 6.76 -18.92
CA LEU A 28 7.32 8.18 -19.03
C LEU A 28 6.51 8.63 -17.81
N ALA A 29 5.53 7.83 -17.36
CA ALA A 29 4.77 8.11 -16.15
C ALA A 29 5.67 8.10 -14.90
N PHE A 30 6.58 7.12 -14.79
CA PHE A 30 7.51 7.02 -13.67
C PHE A 30 8.48 8.21 -13.60
N ARG A 31 8.96 8.71 -14.75
CA ARG A 31 9.77 9.93 -14.82
C ARG A 31 9.01 11.14 -14.26
N THR A 32 7.73 11.27 -14.56
CA THR A 32 6.86 12.31 -13.97
C THR A 32 6.73 12.12 -12.46
N ALA A 33 6.47 10.89 -11.99
CA ALA A 33 6.37 10.58 -10.58
C ALA A 33 7.65 10.92 -9.79
N ILE A 34 8.84 10.72 -10.36
CA ILE A 34 10.13 11.13 -9.76
C ILE A 34 10.22 12.65 -9.64
N ARG A 35 9.79 13.41 -10.66
CA ARG A 35 9.79 14.87 -10.61
C ARG A 35 8.86 15.39 -9.51
N GLU A 36 7.65 14.83 -9.42
CA GLU A 36 6.68 15.18 -8.38
C GLU A 36 7.18 14.81 -6.98
N TYR A 37 7.80 13.64 -6.82
CA TYR A 37 8.44 13.23 -5.57
C TYR A 37 9.53 14.22 -5.12
N ARG A 38 10.38 14.67 -6.03
CA ARG A 38 11.41 15.69 -5.72
C ARG A 38 10.76 17.03 -5.35
N LYS A 39 9.71 17.44 -6.07
CA LYS A 39 8.95 18.67 -5.78
C LYS A 39 8.27 18.63 -4.41
N GLU A 40 7.82 17.45 -3.97
CA GLU A 40 7.22 17.21 -2.65
C GLU A 40 8.24 17.29 -1.50
N GLY A 41 9.55 17.36 -1.78
CA GLY A 41 10.60 17.32 -0.75
C GLY A 41 11.23 15.94 -0.57
N GLY A 42 11.09 15.06 -1.57
CA GLY A 42 11.69 13.74 -1.57
C GLY A 42 11.15 12.87 -0.43
N LEU A 43 12.05 12.10 0.19
CA LEU A 43 11.67 11.10 1.19
C LEU A 43 11.05 11.76 2.41
N GLU A 44 11.65 12.84 2.90
CA GLU A 44 11.22 13.52 4.12
C GLU A 44 9.81 14.11 3.96
N GLY A 45 9.57 14.84 2.87
CA GLY A 45 8.26 15.43 2.60
C GLY A 45 7.16 14.38 2.43
N ARG A 46 7.42 13.33 1.64
CA ARG A 46 6.44 12.26 1.43
C ARG A 46 6.21 11.43 2.70
N ALA A 47 7.26 11.12 3.45
CA ALA A 47 7.13 10.38 4.71
C ALA A 47 6.39 11.20 5.76
N ALA A 48 6.60 12.52 5.83
CA ALA A 48 5.86 13.39 6.74
C ALA A 48 4.35 13.35 6.44
N ARG A 49 3.96 13.48 5.17
CA ARG A 49 2.55 13.36 4.76
C ARG A 49 1.96 11.99 5.09
N TYR A 50 2.68 10.90 4.81
CA TYR A 50 2.19 9.56 5.12
C TYR A 50 2.04 9.31 6.63
N ARG A 51 2.99 9.78 7.45
CA ARG A 51 2.88 9.70 8.91
C ARG A 51 1.70 10.49 9.45
N GLU A 52 1.46 11.68 8.92
CA GLU A 52 0.31 12.49 9.35
C GLU A 52 -1.02 11.85 8.95
N ASN A 53 -1.13 11.33 7.73
CA ASN A 53 -2.30 10.56 7.30
C ASN A 53 -2.54 9.35 8.20
N GLN A 54 -1.48 8.60 8.53
CA GLN A 54 -1.59 7.48 9.46
C GLN A 54 -2.07 7.95 10.84
N ARG A 55 -1.49 9.02 11.39
CA ARG A 55 -1.87 9.54 12.70
C ARG A 55 -3.36 9.87 12.75
N LEU A 56 -3.85 10.62 11.75
CA LEU A 56 -5.26 10.98 11.62
C LEU A 56 -6.17 9.75 11.49
N LEU A 57 -5.76 8.76 10.70
CA LEU A 57 -6.47 7.48 10.57
C LEU A 57 -6.52 6.74 11.91
N LEU A 58 -5.40 6.62 12.61
CA LEU A 58 -5.34 5.93 13.91
C LEU A 58 -6.23 6.60 14.94
N ASP A 59 -6.17 7.92 15.04
CA ASP A 59 -7.00 8.71 15.96
C ASP A 59 -8.49 8.54 15.63
N GLY A 60 -8.85 8.58 14.34
CA GLY A 60 -10.22 8.38 13.88
C GLY A 60 -10.75 6.99 14.18
N MET A 61 -9.99 5.95 13.82
CA MET A 61 -10.39 4.56 14.01
C MET A 61 -10.45 4.18 15.50
N ALA A 62 -9.57 4.73 16.34
CA ALA A 62 -9.61 4.56 17.79
C ALA A 62 -10.89 5.17 18.40
N ARG A 63 -11.31 6.37 17.97
CA ARG A 63 -12.59 6.97 18.39
C ARG A 63 -13.81 6.15 17.99
N LEU A 64 -13.70 5.39 16.89
CA LEU A 64 -14.73 4.46 16.42
C LEU A 64 -14.65 3.08 17.08
N GLY A 65 -13.69 2.85 17.99
CA GLY A 65 -13.54 1.59 18.73
C GLY A 65 -12.81 0.46 17.97
N TYR A 66 -12.19 0.75 16.82
CA TYR A 66 -11.38 -0.24 16.12
C TYR A 66 -10.04 -0.49 16.82
N ARG A 67 -9.59 -1.74 16.78
CA ARG A 67 -8.29 -2.16 17.34
C ARG A 67 -7.33 -2.53 16.21
N ARG A 68 -6.09 -2.07 16.30
CA ARG A 68 -5.02 -2.46 15.36
C ARG A 68 -4.68 -3.94 15.52
N LEU A 69 -4.37 -4.59 14.40
CA LEU A 69 -3.84 -5.95 14.40
C LEU A 69 -2.34 -5.97 14.75
N VAL A 70 -1.56 -5.04 14.22
CA VAL A 70 -0.10 -4.99 14.39
C VAL A 70 0.27 -4.02 15.51
N HIS A 71 1.17 -4.46 16.40
CA HIS A 71 1.69 -3.62 17.49
C HIS A 71 2.48 -2.41 16.94
N PRO A 72 2.40 -1.21 17.55
CA PRO A 72 3.05 0.01 17.05
C PRO A 72 4.51 -0.14 16.67
N GLN A 73 5.28 -0.91 17.45
CA GLN A 73 6.72 -1.12 17.24
C GLN A 73 7.07 -1.86 15.93
N HIS A 74 6.10 -2.55 15.32
CA HIS A 74 6.25 -3.28 14.06
C HIS A 74 5.45 -2.65 12.91
N ALA A 75 4.72 -1.56 13.18
CA ALA A 75 3.87 -0.93 12.19
C ALA A 75 4.68 0.02 11.29
N SER A 76 4.40 -0.02 9.98
CA SER A 76 4.82 1.05 9.06
C SER A 76 3.78 2.18 9.06
N TYR A 77 4.11 3.30 8.41
CA TYR A 77 3.19 4.41 8.16
C TYR A 77 2.55 4.39 6.76
N ILE A 78 2.58 3.25 6.07
CA ILE A 78 2.04 3.11 4.71
C ILE A 78 0.66 2.44 4.71
N ILE A 79 0.49 1.38 5.52
CA ILE A 79 -0.77 0.64 5.64
C ILE A 79 -1.00 0.22 7.10
N THR A 80 -2.25 0.28 7.54
CA THR A 80 -2.64 -0.14 8.91
C THR A 80 -3.73 -1.20 8.82
N ALA A 81 -3.48 -2.35 9.44
CA ALA A 81 -4.47 -3.42 9.57
C ALA A 81 -5.23 -3.28 10.89
N PHE A 82 -6.56 -3.40 10.82
CA PHE A 82 -7.45 -3.39 11.98
C PHE A 82 -8.15 -4.75 12.11
N LEU A 83 -8.45 -5.13 13.35
CA LEU A 83 -9.33 -6.27 13.63
C LEU A 83 -10.74 -5.92 13.20
N ASN A 84 -11.42 -6.90 12.60
CA ASN A 84 -12.86 -6.77 12.33
C ASN A 84 -13.62 -6.64 13.66
N PRO A 85 -14.65 -5.79 13.74
CA PRO A 85 -15.57 -5.76 14.87
C PRO A 85 -16.18 -7.14 15.12
N THR A 86 -16.30 -7.52 16.39
CA THR A 86 -16.85 -8.83 16.80
C THR A 86 -18.37 -8.84 16.91
N HIS A 87 -19.04 -7.74 16.56
CA HIS A 87 -20.49 -7.60 16.65
C HIS A 87 -21.17 -8.50 15.61
N ALA A 88 -22.24 -9.22 15.99
CA ALA A 88 -22.90 -10.19 15.11
C ALA A 88 -23.43 -9.60 13.79
N ASN A 89 -23.79 -8.31 13.79
CA ASN A 89 -24.25 -7.59 12.60
C ASN A 89 -23.12 -7.03 11.73
N PHE A 90 -21.85 -7.27 12.08
CA PHE A 90 -20.73 -6.84 11.25
C PHE A 90 -20.51 -7.83 10.12
N ASP A 91 -20.64 -7.35 8.89
CA ASP A 91 -20.29 -8.07 7.67
C ASP A 91 -19.31 -7.22 6.87
N PHE A 92 -18.12 -7.77 6.58
CA PHE A 92 -17.06 -7.03 5.90
C PHE A 92 -17.47 -6.63 4.47
N LYS A 93 -18.24 -7.45 3.76
CA LYS A 93 -18.69 -7.15 2.40
C LYS A 93 -19.64 -5.96 2.41
N ILE A 94 -20.60 -5.92 3.34
CA ILE A 94 -21.51 -4.78 3.50
C ILE A 94 -20.72 -3.51 3.86
N PHE A 95 -19.77 -3.62 4.80
CA PHE A 95 -18.89 -2.51 5.18
C PHE A 95 -18.09 -1.97 3.99
N TYR A 96 -17.44 -2.85 3.22
CA TYR A 96 -16.66 -2.51 2.04
C TYR A 96 -17.51 -1.82 0.96
N THR A 97 -18.70 -2.36 0.66
CA THR A 97 -19.61 -1.77 -0.32
C THR A 97 -20.02 -0.36 0.08
N LYS A 98 -20.40 -0.15 1.35
CA LYS A 98 -20.79 1.17 1.86
C LYS A 98 -19.64 2.19 1.85
N LEU A 99 -18.39 1.75 2.03
CA LEU A 99 -17.22 2.62 1.86
C LEU A 99 -16.99 2.97 0.39
N THR A 100 -17.11 1.99 -0.51
CA THR A 100 -16.92 2.18 -1.95
C THR A 100 -17.94 3.15 -2.54
N GLU A 101 -19.20 3.08 -2.09
CA GLU A 101 -20.25 4.04 -2.44
C GLU A 101 -19.91 5.50 -2.05
N LYS A 102 -19.02 5.68 -1.07
CA LYS A 102 -18.50 6.98 -0.63
C LYS A 102 -17.18 7.38 -1.32
N GLY A 103 -16.69 6.57 -2.26
CA GLY A 103 -15.43 6.78 -2.97
C GLY A 103 -14.20 6.20 -2.28
N GLU A 104 -14.36 5.45 -1.19
CA GLU A 104 -13.26 4.89 -0.40
C GLU A 104 -13.07 3.40 -0.69
N GLN A 105 -11.82 2.97 -0.89
CA GLN A 105 -11.50 1.56 -1.11
C GLN A 105 -10.64 1.00 0.02
N THR A 106 -10.98 -0.20 0.50
CA THR A 106 -10.22 -0.93 1.53
C THR A 106 -10.01 -2.40 1.13
N GLY A 107 -9.07 -3.09 1.76
CA GLY A 107 -8.78 -4.50 1.51
C GLY A 107 -9.09 -5.40 2.69
N GLU A 108 -9.42 -6.66 2.43
CA GLU A 108 -9.50 -7.69 3.47
C GLU A 108 -8.22 -8.51 3.51
N LEU A 109 -7.61 -8.63 4.68
CA LEU A 109 -6.55 -9.60 4.91
C LEU A 109 -7.19 -10.95 5.23
N LYS A 110 -7.31 -11.82 4.23
CA LYS A 110 -7.71 -13.21 4.47
C LYS A 110 -6.54 -13.97 5.07
N GLY A 111 -6.72 -14.50 6.28
CA GLY A 111 -5.79 -15.46 6.85
C GLY A 111 -5.65 -16.67 5.92
N ARG A 112 -4.46 -17.27 5.83
CA ARG A 112 -4.30 -18.58 5.19
C ARG A 112 -5.16 -19.59 5.95
N GLU A 113 -5.90 -20.44 5.22
CA GLU A 113 -6.63 -21.55 5.83
C GLU A 113 -5.67 -22.39 6.70
N GLY A 114 -6.06 -22.66 7.95
CA GLY A 114 -5.30 -23.53 8.85
C GLY A 114 -4.41 -22.86 9.90
N LEU A 115 -4.32 -21.53 9.97
CA LEU A 115 -3.66 -20.83 11.09
C LEU A 115 -4.68 -20.39 12.16
N PRO A 116 -4.31 -20.41 13.46
CA PRO A 116 -5.20 -20.00 14.52
C PRO A 116 -5.65 -18.55 14.31
N LYS A 117 -6.96 -18.33 14.43
CA LYS A 117 -7.54 -16.98 14.47
C LYS A 117 -7.11 -16.35 15.80
N PHE A 118 -6.36 -15.26 15.74
CA PHE A 118 -6.05 -14.42 16.90
C PHE A 118 -7.26 -13.59 17.32
#